data_AF-A0A5B9MN33-F1
#
_entry.id   AF-A0A5B9MN33-F1
#
_cell.length_a   1.000
_cell.length_b   1.000
_cell.length_c   1.000
_cell.angle_alpha   90.00
_cell.angle_beta   90.00
_cell.angle_gamma   90.00
#
_symmetry.space_group_name_H-M   'P 1'
#
loop_
_entity.id
_entity.type
_entity.pdbx_description
1 polymer ?
#
loop_
_entity_poly.entity_id
_entity_poly.type
_entity_poly.pdbx_seq_one_letter_code
_entity_poly.pdbx_strand_id
1 'polypeptide(L)'
;MRISCSESWMTVTARRGTTASTPPWPMTLRSWLTPPEIDELDCFRAPNRRRDWIGGRWCAKQLLVEMFSDADDSPLKWQILSRASARRGRRPVVYRNDVRQPIDLSLAHCASITVAAVGHNHHDLDPPEGCRIGVDAIDRTALPDSFAQAWFSTAERHRLENRRWTIAAGWAAKEAAFKACNDGEPFRPRHVQIARVTAEGCTVDYETRRTADVRLRVYDDAIIAIARTSSLVGSVSVGPQRPHKSQCWPSHLQPFSPARPGEKGASVKRAAANVCYKVENTEHHTKNPS
;
A
#
# COMPACT_ATOMS: atom_id res chain seq x y z
N MET A 1 23.13 1.13 16.73
CA MET A 1 22.64 2.35 16.06
C MET A 1 21.13 2.42 16.26
N ARG A 2 20.62 3.29 17.14
CA ARG A 2 19.17 3.41 17.40
C ARG A 2 18.58 4.41 16.41
N ILE A 3 17.84 3.91 15.41
CA ILE A 3 17.06 4.76 14.51
C ILE A 3 15.90 5.32 15.34
N SER A 4 15.91 6.63 15.60
CA SER A 4 14.77 7.33 16.17
C SER A 4 13.63 7.30 15.15
N CYS A 5 12.58 6.50 15.40
CA CYS A 5 11.35 6.48 14.61
C CYS A 5 10.56 7.77 14.87
N SER A 6 10.93 8.87 14.19
CA SER A 6 10.01 9.98 14.00
C SER A 6 8.90 9.56 13.03
N GLU A 7 7.72 10.17 13.09
CA GLU A 7 6.65 10.05 12.06
C GLU A 7 7.06 10.67 10.72
N SER A 8 8.34 10.55 10.35
CA SER A 8 8.85 10.96 9.06
C SER A 8 8.42 9.93 8.03
N TRP A 9 7.34 10.23 7.33
CA TRP A 9 7.11 9.69 5.99
C TRP A 9 8.28 10.17 5.12
N MET A 10 9.34 9.37 5.00
CA MET A 10 10.61 9.85 4.46
C MET A 10 10.95 9.26 3.09
N THR A 11 11.38 10.23 2.28
CA THR A 11 12.08 10.23 1.00
C THR A 11 11.32 9.67 -0.20
N VAL A 12 10.84 10.63 -1.00
CA VAL A 12 10.41 10.43 -2.38
C VAL A 12 11.66 10.46 -3.24
N THR A 13 12.15 9.30 -3.69
CA THR A 13 13.17 9.30 -4.73
C THR A 13 12.45 9.20 -6.07
N ALA A 14 11.98 10.34 -6.58
CA ALA A 14 11.49 10.42 -7.94
C ALA A 14 12.69 10.62 -8.87
N ARG A 15 12.99 9.62 -9.71
CA ARG A 15 14.02 9.77 -10.73
C ARG A 15 13.30 10.16 -12.01
N ARG A 16 13.41 11.43 -12.42
CA ARG A 16 13.05 11.80 -13.79
C ARG A 16 13.97 10.99 -14.70
N GLY A 17 13.39 10.08 -15.47
CA GLY A 17 14.06 9.60 -16.66
C GLY A 17 14.38 10.83 -17.50
N THR A 18 15.64 10.97 -17.91
CA THR A 18 15.95 11.81 -19.07
C THR A 18 15.05 11.37 -20.22
N THR A 19 14.56 12.30 -21.04
CA THR A 19 13.66 12.09 -22.20
C THR A 19 14.27 11.25 -23.34
N ALA A 20 15.17 10.34 -23.00
CA ALA A 20 15.77 9.40 -23.91
C ALA A 20 14.73 8.33 -24.24
N SER A 21 14.54 8.08 -25.53
CA SER A 21 13.63 7.09 -26.10
C SER A 21 13.90 5.64 -25.67
N THR A 22 14.94 5.40 -24.88
CA THR A 22 15.37 4.07 -24.44
C THR A 22 14.91 3.85 -23.00
N PRO A 23 14.24 2.72 -22.69
CA PRO A 23 13.83 2.43 -21.34
C PRO A 23 15.04 2.48 -20.37
N PRO A 24 14.85 2.91 -19.12
CA PRO A 24 15.95 3.09 -18.17
C PRO A 24 16.53 1.76 -17.65
N TRP A 25 15.97 0.60 -18.03
CA TRP A 25 16.45 -0.70 -17.58
C TRP A 25 17.56 -1.28 -18.48
N PRO A 26 18.44 -2.16 -17.96
CA PRO A 26 19.49 -2.80 -18.74
C PRO A 26 18.93 -3.54 -19.96
N MET A 27 19.63 -3.42 -21.10
CA MET A 27 19.22 -4.04 -22.37
C MET A 27 19.10 -5.56 -22.27
N THR A 28 19.94 -6.19 -21.45
CA THR A 28 19.91 -7.63 -21.23
C THR A 28 19.08 -7.94 -20.00
N LEU A 29 17.82 -8.40 -20.18
CA LEU A 29 16.95 -8.77 -19.06
C LEU A 29 17.61 -9.75 -18.08
N ARG A 30 18.40 -10.71 -18.59
CA ARG A 30 19.15 -11.69 -17.79
C ARG A 30 20.25 -11.08 -16.91
N SER A 31 20.63 -9.81 -17.12
CA SER A 31 21.61 -9.14 -16.28
C SER A 31 21.01 -8.61 -14.97
N TRP A 32 19.68 -8.61 -14.81
CA TRP A 32 19.03 -8.04 -13.64
C TRP A 32 17.70 -8.68 -13.23
N LEU A 33 17.08 -9.52 -14.07
CA LEU A 33 15.98 -10.41 -13.68
C LEU A 33 16.52 -11.80 -13.37
N THR A 34 16.02 -12.40 -12.30
CA THR A 34 16.33 -13.79 -11.94
C THR A 34 15.59 -14.77 -12.86
N PRO A 35 16.02 -16.04 -12.97
CA PRO A 35 15.31 -17.02 -13.80
C PRO A 35 13.80 -17.14 -13.47
N PRO A 36 13.37 -17.21 -12.20
CA PRO A 36 11.93 -17.27 -11.88
C PRO A 36 11.14 -16.00 -12.27
N GLU A 37 11.80 -14.84 -12.30
CA GLU A 37 11.19 -13.59 -12.79
C GLU A 37 11.01 -13.61 -14.32
N ILE A 38 11.95 -14.20 -15.05
CA ILE A 38 11.83 -14.42 -16.49
C ILE A 38 10.64 -15.35 -16.77
N ASP A 39 10.48 -16.41 -15.98
CA ASP A 39 9.34 -17.32 -16.09
C ASP A 39 8.00 -16.59 -15.85
N GLU A 40 7.92 -15.69 -14.85
CA GLU A 40 6.73 -14.83 -14.65
C GLU A 40 6.48 -13.90 -15.84
N LEU A 41 7.54 -13.32 -16.41
CA LEU A 41 7.45 -12.42 -17.56
C LEU A 41 6.89 -13.15 -18.79
N ASP A 42 7.30 -14.40 -19.03
CA ASP A 42 6.87 -15.21 -20.16
C ASP A 42 5.39 -15.63 -20.10
N CYS A 43 4.75 -15.49 -18.94
CA CYS A 43 3.30 -15.62 -18.81
C CYS A 43 2.53 -14.47 -19.49
N PHE A 44 3.15 -13.33 -19.79
CA PHE A 44 2.49 -12.17 -20.40
C PHE A 44 2.61 -12.19 -21.92
N ARG A 45 1.47 -12.33 -22.60
CA ARG A 45 1.36 -12.29 -24.07
C ARG A 45 1.33 -10.88 -24.64
N ALA A 46 0.67 -9.95 -23.94
CA ALA A 46 0.48 -8.59 -24.43
C ALA A 46 1.77 -7.75 -24.24
N PRO A 47 2.33 -7.12 -25.30
CA PRO A 47 3.59 -6.40 -25.22
C PRO A 47 3.58 -5.22 -24.24
N ASN A 48 2.47 -4.47 -24.17
CA ASN A 48 2.29 -3.40 -23.19
C ASN A 48 2.39 -3.95 -21.76
N ARG A 49 1.68 -5.04 -21.47
CA ARG A 49 1.70 -5.64 -20.13
C ARG A 49 3.07 -6.19 -19.75
N ARG A 50 3.85 -6.72 -20.70
CA ARG A 50 5.26 -7.09 -20.48
C ARG A 50 6.09 -5.87 -20.09
N ARG A 51 5.93 -4.75 -20.81
CA ARG A 51 6.64 -3.51 -20.53
C ARG A 51 6.31 -2.97 -19.15
N ASP A 52 5.03 -2.89 -18.78
CA ASP A 52 4.60 -2.44 -17.46
C ASP A 52 5.13 -3.35 -16.35
N TRP A 53 5.13 -4.67 -16.61
CA TRP A 53 5.66 -5.66 -15.68
C TRP A 53 7.16 -5.44 -15.45
N ILE A 54 7.94 -5.26 -16.53
CA ILE A 54 9.38 -5.01 -16.47
C ILE A 54 9.67 -3.69 -15.73
N GLY A 55 9.00 -2.60 -16.11
CA GLY A 55 9.16 -1.30 -15.46
C GLY A 55 8.91 -1.38 -13.96
N GLY A 56 7.83 -2.06 -13.54
CA GLY A 56 7.54 -2.27 -12.12
C GLY A 56 8.67 -2.98 -11.36
N ARG A 57 9.34 -3.97 -11.97
CA ARG A 57 10.42 -4.72 -11.31
C ARG A 57 11.69 -3.91 -11.27
N TRP A 58 11.99 -3.19 -12.35
CA TRP A 58 13.15 -2.33 -12.40
C TRP A 58 13.05 -1.27 -11.30
N CYS A 59 11.95 -0.51 -11.29
CA CYS A 59 11.65 0.50 -10.27
C CYS A 59 11.75 -0.08 -8.84
N ALA A 60 11.15 -1.24 -8.60
CA ALA A 60 11.19 -1.90 -7.29
C ALA A 60 12.59 -2.36 -6.88
N LYS A 61 13.35 -3.00 -7.76
CA LYS A 61 14.72 -3.44 -7.43
C LYS A 61 15.65 -2.26 -7.19
N GLN A 62 15.50 -1.19 -7.98
CA GLN A 62 16.23 0.05 -7.74
C GLN A 62 15.90 0.65 -6.37
N LEU A 63 14.63 0.59 -5.94
CA LEU A 63 14.23 1.01 -4.60
C LEU A 63 14.82 0.09 -3.51
N LEU A 64 14.79 -1.23 -3.72
CA LEU A 64 15.33 -2.20 -2.75
C LEU A 64 16.85 -2.04 -2.57
N VAL A 65 17.59 -1.84 -3.66
CA VAL A 65 19.04 -1.56 -3.61
C VAL A 65 19.29 -0.25 -2.84
N GLU A 66 18.58 0.82 -3.17
CA GLU A 66 18.73 2.11 -2.49
C GLU A 66 18.46 2.03 -0.96
N MET A 67 17.53 1.17 -0.54
CA MET A 67 17.12 1.06 0.86
C MET A 67 17.92 0.07 1.70
N PHE A 68 18.35 -1.06 1.13
CA PHE A 68 18.81 -2.22 1.90
C PHE A 68 20.17 -2.78 1.49
N SER A 69 20.75 -2.24 0.42
CA SER A 69 22.00 -2.75 -0.11
C SER A 69 23.21 -1.97 0.40
N ASP A 70 24.30 -2.72 0.58
CA ASP A 70 25.63 -2.15 0.67
C ASP A 70 26.07 -1.69 -0.74
N ALA A 71 27.14 -0.90 -0.81
CA ALA A 71 27.58 -0.22 -2.05
C ALA A 71 27.76 -1.14 -3.28
N ASP A 72 27.93 -2.46 -3.09
CA ASP A 72 28.25 -3.44 -4.14
C ASP A 72 27.14 -4.48 -4.42
N ASP A 73 25.90 -4.29 -3.97
CA ASP A 73 24.85 -5.27 -4.30
C ASP A 73 24.40 -5.20 -5.76
N SER A 74 24.45 -6.36 -6.40
CA SER A 74 23.81 -6.58 -7.69
C SER A 74 22.28 -6.66 -7.57
N PRO A 75 21.52 -6.05 -8.51
CA PRO A 75 20.07 -6.24 -8.63
C PRO A 75 19.62 -7.71 -8.76
N LEU A 76 20.51 -8.61 -9.21
CA LEU A 76 20.23 -10.06 -9.30
C LEU A 76 20.10 -10.73 -7.93
N LYS A 77 20.63 -10.13 -6.86
CA LYS A 77 20.42 -10.64 -5.50
C LYS A 77 18.95 -10.53 -5.08
N TRP A 78 18.22 -9.59 -5.66
CA TRP A 78 16.80 -9.35 -5.37
C TRP A 78 15.92 -10.10 -6.35
N GLN A 79 14.86 -10.73 -5.85
CA GLN A 79 13.84 -11.41 -6.65
C GLN A 79 12.46 -10.99 -6.17
N ILE A 80 11.56 -10.68 -7.11
CA ILE A 80 10.20 -10.23 -6.83
C ILE A 80 9.21 -11.11 -7.58
N LEU A 81 8.47 -11.94 -6.83
CA LEU A 81 7.45 -12.83 -7.38
C LEU A 81 6.05 -12.33 -7.08
N SER A 82 5.22 -12.22 -8.11
CA SER A 82 3.89 -11.60 -8.07
C SER A 82 2.78 -12.48 -8.63
N ARG A 83 3.09 -13.74 -8.98
CA ARG A 83 2.12 -14.67 -9.54
C ARG A 83 1.95 -15.89 -8.65
N ALA A 84 0.70 -16.32 -8.51
CA ALA A 84 0.36 -17.62 -7.96
C ALA A 84 0.26 -18.67 -9.09
N SER A 85 -0.09 -18.23 -10.30
CA SER A 85 -0.12 -19.06 -11.51
C SER A 85 -0.08 -18.19 -12.79
N ALA A 86 -0.02 -18.83 -13.96
CA ALA A 86 -0.06 -18.15 -15.26
C ALA A 86 -1.29 -17.25 -15.48
N ARG A 87 -2.39 -17.47 -14.73
CA ARG A 87 -3.61 -16.65 -14.83
C ARG A 87 -3.95 -15.85 -13.57
N ARG A 88 -3.31 -16.14 -12.43
CA ARG A 88 -3.60 -15.48 -11.15
C ARG A 88 -2.41 -14.70 -10.62
N GLY A 89 -2.58 -13.38 -10.52
CA GLY A 89 -1.67 -12.52 -9.76
C GLY A 89 -1.82 -12.72 -8.26
N ARG A 90 -0.78 -12.35 -7.51
CA ARG A 90 -0.78 -12.24 -6.04
C ARG A 90 0.00 -10.98 -5.65
N ARG A 91 -0.06 -10.65 -4.36
CA ARG A 91 0.81 -9.62 -3.79
C ARG A 91 2.30 -9.94 -4.06
N PRO A 92 3.13 -8.95 -4.44
CA PRO A 92 4.55 -9.17 -4.60
C PRO A 92 5.21 -9.75 -3.33
N VAL A 93 6.05 -10.76 -3.50
CA VAL A 93 6.87 -11.36 -2.45
C VAL A 93 8.34 -11.12 -2.81
N VAL A 94 9.08 -10.55 -1.87
CA VAL A 94 10.49 -10.17 -2.06
C VAL A 94 11.40 -11.22 -1.45
N TYR A 95 12.42 -11.62 -2.21
CA TYR A 95 13.50 -12.50 -1.79
C TYR A 95 14.83 -11.79 -2.01
N ARG A 96 15.81 -12.09 -1.16
CA ARG A 96 17.22 -11.69 -1.31
C ARG A 96 18.07 -12.95 -1.16
N ASN A 97 18.85 -13.30 -2.18
CA ASN A 97 19.62 -14.54 -2.25
C ASN A 97 18.76 -15.78 -1.88
N ASP A 98 17.60 -15.91 -2.53
CA ASP A 98 16.60 -16.97 -2.31
C ASP A 98 15.95 -17.02 -0.91
N VAL A 99 16.32 -16.11 0.00
CA VAL A 99 15.71 -15.98 1.32
C VAL A 99 14.59 -14.95 1.27
N ARG A 100 13.37 -15.36 1.66
CA ARG A 100 12.21 -14.46 1.75
C ARG A 100 12.50 -13.34 2.74
N GLN A 101 12.25 -12.11 2.32
CA GLN A 101 12.45 -10.91 3.13
C GLN A 101 11.12 -10.47 3.78
N PRO A 102 11.15 -9.86 4.98
CA PRO A 102 9.99 -9.27 5.65
C PRO A 102 9.60 -7.91 5.08
N ILE A 103 9.69 -7.79 3.76
CA ILE A 103 9.46 -6.55 3.04
C ILE A 103 8.08 -6.64 2.42
N ASP A 104 7.27 -5.63 2.71
CA ASP A 104 5.99 -5.46 2.08
C ASP A 104 6.16 -4.52 0.87
N LEU A 105 5.78 -5.00 -0.32
CA LEU A 105 6.02 -4.30 -1.59
C LEU A 105 4.70 -4.13 -2.34
N SER A 106 4.45 -2.91 -2.82
CA SER A 106 3.34 -2.60 -3.70
C SER A 106 3.84 -1.91 -4.96
N LEU A 107 3.23 -2.24 -6.11
CA LEU A 107 3.58 -1.72 -7.42
C LEU A 107 2.35 -1.12 -8.11
N ALA A 108 2.56 -0.03 -8.82
CA ALA A 108 1.56 0.62 -9.66
C ALA A 108 2.19 1.17 -10.93
N HIS A 109 1.37 1.37 -11.96
CA HIS A 109 1.74 2.09 -13.17
C HIS A 109 0.49 2.71 -13.77
N CYS A 110 0.67 3.83 -14.45
CA CYS A 110 -0.26 4.38 -15.43
C CYS A 110 0.53 4.65 -16.73
N ALA A 111 -0.04 5.39 -17.69
CA ALA A 111 0.65 5.62 -18.95
C ALA A 111 1.95 6.42 -18.73
N SER A 112 1.92 7.41 -17.84
CA SER A 112 3.02 8.36 -17.63
C SER A 112 4.06 7.93 -16.59
N ILE A 113 3.72 7.07 -15.63
CA ILE A 113 4.65 6.68 -14.56
C ILE A 113 4.52 5.21 -14.14
N THR A 114 5.61 4.70 -13.58
CA THR A 114 5.69 3.48 -12.75
C THR A 114 6.09 3.85 -11.33
N VAL A 115 5.45 3.22 -10.34
CA VAL A 115 5.70 3.45 -8.92
C VAL A 115 5.90 2.15 -8.17
N ALA A 116 6.91 2.11 -7.32
CA ALA A 116 7.11 1.06 -6.32
C ALA A 116 7.10 1.67 -4.92
N ALA A 117 6.42 1.03 -3.97
CA ALA A 117 6.41 1.44 -2.57
C ALA A 117 6.77 0.26 -1.66
N VAL A 118 7.64 0.50 -0.70
CA VAL A 118 8.14 -0.49 0.26
C VAL A 118 7.74 -0.07 1.68
N GLY A 119 7.14 -1.01 2.40
CA GLY A 119 6.98 -0.98 3.85
C GLY A 119 7.91 -2.02 4.48
N HIS A 120 8.66 -1.62 5.51
CA HIS A 120 9.49 -2.55 6.27
C HIS A 120 8.76 -2.97 7.55
N ASN A 121 8.55 -4.28 7.71
CA ASN A 121 7.96 -4.83 8.93
C ASN A 121 9.08 -5.09 9.94
N HIS A 122 8.99 -4.45 11.11
CA HIS A 122 9.86 -4.79 12.23
C HIS A 122 9.45 -6.16 12.78
N HIS A 123 10.36 -7.13 12.67
CA HIS A 123 10.19 -8.48 13.21
C HIS A 123 10.05 -8.53 14.74
N ASP A 124 10.48 -7.47 15.42
CA ASP A 124 10.52 -7.43 16.89
C ASP A 124 9.15 -7.14 17.53
N LEU A 125 8.08 -7.03 16.75
CA LEU A 125 6.72 -6.82 17.24
C LEU A 125 5.95 -8.14 17.29
N ASP A 126 5.44 -8.49 18.49
CA ASP A 126 4.55 -9.63 18.73
C ASP A 126 3.17 -9.14 19.23
N PRO A 127 2.06 -9.41 18.53
CA PRO A 127 1.99 -10.11 17.25
C PRO A 127 2.62 -9.27 16.11
N PRO A 128 3.14 -9.92 15.06
CA PRO A 128 3.62 -9.23 13.87
C PRO A 128 2.42 -8.68 13.08
N GLU A 129 1.77 -7.64 13.61
CA GLU A 129 0.89 -6.78 12.84
C GLU A 129 1.74 -5.93 11.91
N GLY A 130 2.21 -6.58 10.85
CA GLY A 130 2.99 -5.93 9.81
C GLY A 130 2.18 -4.79 9.18
N CYS A 131 2.78 -3.60 9.19
CA CYS A 131 2.30 -2.47 8.43
C CYS A 131 2.25 -2.86 6.94
N ARG A 132 1.06 -2.98 6.36
CA ARG A 132 0.90 -3.22 4.93
C ARG A 132 0.84 -1.91 4.16
N ILE A 133 1.47 -1.89 3.00
CA ILE A 133 1.56 -0.77 2.07
C ILE A 133 0.79 -1.06 0.78
N GLY A 134 0.14 -0.05 0.24
CA GLY A 134 -0.47 -0.11 -1.07
C GLY A 134 -0.09 1.13 -1.85
N VAL A 135 0.17 0.98 -3.15
CA VAL A 135 0.38 2.14 -4.03
C VAL A 135 -0.51 2.00 -5.25
N ASP A 136 -1.06 3.13 -5.68
CA ASP A 136 -1.73 3.25 -6.96
C ASP A 136 -1.35 4.54 -7.67
N ALA A 137 -1.43 4.52 -9.00
CA ALA A 137 -1.08 5.63 -9.85
C ALA A 137 -2.11 5.75 -10.97
N ILE A 138 -2.57 6.96 -11.23
CA ILE A 138 -3.50 7.26 -12.32
C ILE A 138 -3.08 8.55 -13.01
N ASP A 139 -3.20 8.61 -14.34
CA ASP A 139 -3.01 9.86 -15.06
C ASP A 139 -4.06 10.89 -14.62
N ARG A 140 -3.69 12.16 -14.62
CA ARG A 140 -4.51 13.30 -14.15
C ARG A 140 -5.60 13.68 -15.16
N THR A 141 -6.12 12.68 -15.86
CA THR A 141 -7.25 12.82 -16.76
C THR A 141 -8.56 12.88 -15.98
N ALA A 142 -9.52 13.68 -16.47
CA ALA A 142 -10.86 13.68 -15.92
C ALA A 142 -11.52 12.31 -16.15
N LEU A 143 -12.01 11.68 -15.09
CA LEU A 143 -12.86 10.50 -15.19
C LEU A 143 -14.31 10.94 -15.47
N PRO A 144 -15.06 10.21 -16.29
CA PRO A 144 -16.44 10.58 -16.63
C PRO A 144 -17.37 10.47 -15.41
N ASP A 145 -18.43 11.28 -15.37
CA ASP A 145 -19.38 11.28 -14.25
C ASP A 145 -20.04 9.91 -14.01
N SER A 146 -20.28 9.16 -15.08
CA SER A 146 -20.80 7.79 -15.01
C SER A 146 -19.87 6.87 -14.21
N PHE A 147 -18.54 7.06 -14.31
CA PHE A 147 -17.57 6.33 -13.49
C PHE A 147 -17.71 6.70 -12.02
N ALA A 148 -17.85 7.99 -11.71
CA ALA A 148 -18.04 8.46 -10.34
C ALA A 148 -19.31 7.85 -9.71
N GLN A 149 -20.42 7.85 -10.46
CA GLN A 149 -21.69 7.26 -10.00
C GLN A 149 -21.60 5.74 -9.80
N ALA A 150 -20.86 5.05 -10.67
CA ALA A 150 -20.70 3.60 -10.62
C ALA A 150 -19.86 3.11 -9.42
N TRP A 151 -18.88 3.90 -8.96
CA TRP A 151 -17.88 3.43 -8.00
C TRP A 151 -17.80 4.20 -6.68
N PHE A 152 -18.44 5.36 -6.61
CA PHE A 152 -18.49 6.18 -5.40
C PHE A 152 -19.93 6.31 -4.92
N SER A 153 -20.09 6.33 -3.60
CA SER A 153 -21.33 6.73 -2.96
C SER A 153 -21.54 8.24 -3.11
N THR A 154 -22.79 8.71 -2.92
CA THR A 154 -23.09 10.15 -2.87
C THR A 154 -22.28 10.86 -1.79
N ALA A 155 -22.08 10.23 -0.63
CA ALA A 155 -21.27 10.80 0.45
C ALA A 155 -19.79 10.94 0.07
N GLU A 156 -19.20 9.95 -0.61
CA GLU A 156 -17.81 10.06 -1.08
C GLU A 156 -17.65 11.17 -2.14
N ARG A 157 -18.56 11.25 -3.11
CA ARG A 157 -18.51 12.30 -4.15
C ARG A 157 -18.56 13.71 -3.54
N HIS A 158 -19.50 13.94 -2.62
CA HIS A 158 -19.59 15.22 -1.91
C HIS A 158 -18.32 15.56 -1.11
N ARG A 159 -17.65 14.56 -0.49
CA ARG A 159 -16.39 14.81 0.22
C ARG A 159 -15.25 15.21 -0.72
N LEU A 160 -15.19 14.61 -1.91
CA LEU A 160 -14.14 14.88 -2.91
C LEU A 160 -14.33 16.26 -3.57
N GLU A 161 -15.56 16.60 -3.96
CA GLU A 161 -15.91 17.89 -4.61
C GLU A 161 -15.47 19.11 -3.78
N ASN A 162 -15.62 19.03 -2.46
CA ASN A 162 -15.37 20.15 -1.55
C ASN A 162 -13.88 20.47 -1.29
N ARG A 163 -12.92 19.63 -1.74
CA ARG A 163 -11.54 19.67 -1.22
C ARG A 163 -10.44 19.70 -2.27
N ARG A 164 -10.73 20.13 -3.51
CA ARG A 164 -9.78 20.14 -4.65
C ARG A 164 -9.33 18.74 -5.12
N TRP A 165 -9.96 17.68 -4.64
CA TRP A 165 -9.64 16.31 -5.02
C TRP A 165 -10.51 15.90 -6.21
N THR A 166 -9.87 15.39 -7.27
CA THR A 166 -10.59 14.83 -8.41
C THR A 166 -11.15 13.44 -8.07
N ILE A 167 -12.14 12.98 -8.82
CA ILE A 167 -12.59 11.57 -8.75
C ILE A 167 -11.44 10.60 -9.03
N ALA A 168 -10.48 10.97 -9.88
CA ALA A 168 -9.27 10.20 -10.14
C ALA A 168 -8.40 10.04 -8.87
N ALA A 169 -8.22 11.11 -8.10
CA ALA A 169 -7.53 11.06 -6.82
C ALA A 169 -8.23 10.14 -5.80
N GLY A 170 -9.56 10.23 -5.73
CA GLY A 170 -10.37 9.31 -4.93
C GLY A 170 -10.23 7.86 -5.39
N TRP A 171 -10.14 7.61 -6.69
CA TRP A 171 -9.99 6.27 -7.24
C TRP A 171 -8.64 5.65 -6.87
N ALA A 172 -7.54 6.39 -7.13
CA ALA A 172 -6.20 5.96 -6.74
C ALA A 172 -6.13 5.67 -5.23
N ALA A 173 -6.77 6.50 -4.41
CA ALA A 173 -6.84 6.27 -2.96
C ALA A 173 -7.54 4.94 -2.60
N LYS A 174 -8.66 4.62 -3.26
CA LYS A 174 -9.39 3.37 -3.03
C LYS A 174 -8.58 2.15 -3.49
N GLU A 175 -7.91 2.23 -4.64
CA GLU A 175 -7.05 1.16 -5.12
C GLU A 175 -5.81 0.95 -4.23
N ALA A 176 -5.15 2.03 -3.82
CA ALA A 176 -4.02 1.95 -2.90
C ALA A 176 -4.46 1.34 -1.56
N ALA A 177 -5.57 1.81 -0.98
CA ALA A 177 -6.10 1.25 0.26
C ALA A 177 -6.46 -0.23 0.12
N PHE A 178 -7.09 -0.63 -0.99
CA PHE A 178 -7.35 -2.04 -1.27
C PHE A 178 -6.04 -2.84 -1.34
N LYS A 179 -5.04 -2.37 -2.08
CA LYS A 179 -3.73 -3.05 -2.15
C LYS A 179 -3.05 -3.12 -0.79
N ALA A 180 -3.24 -2.17 0.12
CA ALA A 180 -2.70 -2.26 1.47
C ALA A 180 -3.48 -3.28 2.33
N CYS A 181 -4.81 -3.26 2.23
CA CYS A 181 -5.70 -4.00 3.11
C CYS A 181 -6.02 -5.42 2.65
N ASN A 182 -5.89 -5.75 1.37
CA ASN A 182 -6.40 -7.02 0.86
C ASN A 182 -5.56 -8.24 1.26
N ASP A 183 -6.19 -9.40 1.28
CA ASP A 183 -5.59 -10.70 1.63
C ASP A 183 -5.80 -11.76 0.51
N GLY A 184 -5.94 -11.28 -0.72
CA GLY A 184 -6.08 -12.13 -1.92
C GLY A 184 -7.48 -12.21 -2.52
N GLU A 185 -8.46 -11.54 -1.89
CA GLU A 185 -9.79 -11.30 -2.43
C GLU A 185 -9.75 -10.36 -3.66
N PRO A 186 -10.75 -10.45 -4.57
CA PRO A 186 -10.87 -9.55 -5.71
C PRO A 186 -11.25 -8.14 -5.27
N PHE A 187 -10.83 -7.14 -6.05
CA PHE A 187 -11.16 -5.75 -5.79
C PHE A 187 -12.66 -5.49 -5.94
N ARG A 188 -13.28 -4.97 -4.88
CA ARG A 188 -14.69 -4.57 -4.83
C ARG A 188 -14.74 -3.10 -4.42
N PRO A 189 -14.77 -2.14 -5.37
CA PRO A 189 -14.65 -0.72 -5.05
C PRO A 189 -15.71 -0.21 -4.06
N ARG A 190 -16.90 -0.81 -4.04
CA ARG A 190 -17.99 -0.45 -3.11
C ARG A 190 -17.69 -0.81 -1.65
N HIS A 191 -16.75 -1.73 -1.41
CA HIS A 191 -16.33 -2.17 -0.07
C HIS A 191 -15.16 -1.34 0.50
N VAL A 192 -14.62 -0.44 -0.31
CA VAL A 192 -13.57 0.51 0.06
C VAL A 192 -14.23 1.88 0.11
N GLN A 193 -14.21 2.58 1.24
CA GLN A 193 -14.95 3.82 1.42
C GLN A 193 -14.05 4.95 1.89
N ILE A 194 -14.11 6.09 1.21
CA ILE A 194 -13.38 7.29 1.66
C ILE A 194 -14.13 7.90 2.85
N ALA A 195 -13.56 7.74 4.04
CA ALA A 195 -14.16 8.15 5.31
C ALA A 195 -13.91 9.62 5.61
N ARG A 196 -12.66 10.07 5.44
CA ARG A 196 -12.23 11.47 5.68
C ARG A 196 -11.22 11.90 4.64
N VAL A 197 -11.29 13.18 4.24
CA VAL A 197 -10.32 13.81 3.34
C VAL A 197 -9.61 14.94 4.09
N THR A 198 -8.30 15.05 3.92
CA THR A 198 -7.43 16.09 4.47
C THR A 198 -6.71 16.83 3.34
N ALA A 199 -5.89 17.81 3.69
CA ALA A 199 -5.09 18.53 2.68
C ALA A 199 -4.05 17.63 1.99
N GLU A 200 -3.55 16.60 2.69
CA GLU A 200 -2.43 15.77 2.21
C GLU A 200 -2.86 14.37 1.76
N GLY A 201 -4.08 13.96 2.10
CA GLY A 201 -4.49 12.57 2.01
C GLY A 201 -5.94 12.32 2.41
N CYS A 202 -6.26 11.06 2.66
CA CYS A 202 -7.55 10.62 3.14
C CYS A 202 -7.42 9.38 4.01
N THR A 203 -8.41 9.14 4.86
CA THR A 203 -8.58 7.85 5.53
C THR A 203 -9.63 7.05 4.78
N VAL A 204 -9.32 5.78 4.55
CA VAL A 204 -10.17 4.86 3.79
C VAL A 204 -10.52 3.66 4.66
N ASP A 205 -11.81 3.35 4.75
CA ASP A 205 -12.32 2.18 5.46
C ASP A 205 -12.49 1.01 4.48
N TYR A 206 -12.09 -0.19 4.91
CA TYR A 206 -12.22 -1.43 4.15
C TYR A 206 -13.03 -2.48 4.93
N GLU A 207 -14.19 -2.87 4.37
CA GLU A 207 -15.10 -3.90 4.91
C GLU A 207 -15.33 -3.79 6.44
N THR A 208 -15.42 -2.58 7.00
CA THR A 208 -15.53 -2.27 8.45
C THR A 208 -14.41 -2.78 9.36
N ARG A 209 -13.39 -3.44 8.80
CA ARG A 209 -12.40 -4.23 9.55
C ARG A 209 -10.98 -3.70 9.46
N ARG A 210 -10.67 -2.86 8.47
CA ARG A 210 -9.35 -2.26 8.31
C ARG A 210 -9.49 -0.83 7.88
N THR A 211 -8.62 0.03 8.40
CA THR A 211 -8.50 1.41 7.95
C THR A 211 -7.12 1.60 7.33
N ALA A 212 -7.06 2.43 6.30
CA ALA A 212 -5.82 2.82 5.68
C ALA A 212 -5.70 4.34 5.65
N ASP A 213 -4.54 4.84 6.07
CA ASP A 213 -4.14 6.22 5.88
C ASP A 213 -3.50 6.33 4.49
N VAL A 214 -4.14 7.08 3.59
CA VAL A 214 -3.69 7.28 2.23
C VAL A 214 -3.13 8.69 2.08
N ARG A 215 -1.90 8.80 1.57
CA ARG A 215 -1.32 10.07 1.14
C ARG A 215 -1.39 10.20 -0.36
N LEU A 216 -1.70 11.41 -0.83
CA LEU A 216 -1.66 11.73 -2.24
C LEU A 216 -0.44 12.57 -2.58
N ARG A 217 0.11 12.32 -3.76
CA ARG A 217 1.16 13.12 -4.39
C ARG A 217 0.79 13.30 -5.85
N VAL A 218 1.10 14.48 -6.38
CA VAL A 218 0.98 14.76 -7.81
C VAL A 218 2.40 14.86 -8.35
N TYR A 219 2.68 14.12 -9.39
CA TYR A 219 3.97 14.11 -10.06
C TYR A 219 3.75 14.24 -11.56
N ASP A 220 4.20 15.36 -12.13
CA ASP A 220 3.88 15.76 -13.50
C ASP A 220 2.36 15.63 -13.77
N ASP A 221 1.94 14.77 -14.70
CA ASP A 221 0.55 14.51 -15.06
C ASP A 221 -0.04 13.27 -14.38
N ALA A 222 0.55 12.79 -13.28
CA ALA A 222 0.05 11.62 -12.55
C ALA A 222 -0.31 11.95 -11.10
N ILE A 223 -1.34 11.26 -10.60
CA ILE A 223 -1.73 11.22 -9.19
C ILE A 223 -1.27 9.89 -8.63
N ILE A 224 -0.47 9.95 -7.57
CA ILE A 224 0.05 8.79 -6.83
C ILE A 224 -0.63 8.75 -5.47
N ALA A 225 -1.26 7.62 -5.16
CA ALA A 225 -1.83 7.32 -3.87
C ALA A 225 -1.02 6.25 -3.15
N ILE A 226 -0.61 6.54 -1.91
CA ILE A 226 0.17 5.61 -1.08
C ILE A 226 -0.62 5.38 0.19
N ALA A 227 -1.09 4.15 0.38
CA ALA A 227 -1.87 3.72 1.52
C ALA A 227 -1.02 2.91 2.49
N ARG A 228 -1.20 3.18 3.78
CA ARG A 228 -0.65 2.40 4.88
C ARG A 228 -1.79 1.89 5.74
N THR A 229 -1.82 0.60 6.06
CA THR A 229 -2.80 0.10 7.03
C THR A 229 -2.51 0.69 8.41
N SER A 230 -3.53 1.30 9.01
CA SER A 230 -3.48 1.67 10.42
C SER A 230 -3.84 0.41 11.21
N SER A 231 -3.00 -0.03 12.15
CA SER A 231 -3.44 -1.03 13.12
C SER A 231 -4.71 -0.52 13.75
N LEU A 232 -5.77 -1.32 13.73
CA LEU A 232 -6.93 -1.05 14.57
C LEU A 232 -6.38 -1.09 15.99
N VAL A 233 -6.19 0.08 16.59
CA VAL A 233 -6.02 0.19 18.04
C VAL A 233 -7.23 -0.53 18.58
N GLY A 234 -7.01 -1.72 19.14
CA GLY A 234 -8.08 -2.64 19.49
C GLY A 234 -9.19 -1.85 20.15
N SER A 235 -10.30 -1.68 19.44
CA SER A 235 -11.55 -1.47 20.11
C SER A 235 -11.74 -2.79 20.85
N VAL A 236 -11.25 -2.83 22.08
CA VAL A 236 -11.65 -3.83 23.04
C VAL A 236 -13.16 -3.79 22.97
N SER A 237 -13.72 -4.78 22.27
CA SER A 237 -15.14 -5.03 22.35
C SER A 237 -15.36 -5.39 23.81
N VAL A 238 -15.71 -4.39 24.62
CA VAL A 238 -16.41 -4.61 25.88
C VAL A 238 -17.69 -5.29 25.44
N GLY A 239 -17.65 -6.62 25.36
CA GLY A 239 -18.82 -7.40 25.07
C GLY A 239 -19.91 -7.00 26.07
N PRO A 240 -21.19 -6.95 25.68
CA PRO A 240 -22.24 -6.72 26.63
C PRO A 240 -22.10 -7.77 27.73
N GLN A 241 -21.82 -7.33 28.97
CA GLN A 241 -21.93 -8.19 30.13
C GLN A 241 -23.33 -8.80 30.07
N ARG A 242 -23.39 -10.12 29.83
CA ARG A 242 -24.65 -10.85 29.96
C ARG A 242 -25.15 -10.62 31.38
N PRO A 243 -26.41 -10.19 31.59
CA PRO A 243 -26.96 -10.20 32.93
C PRO A 243 -26.93 -11.65 33.44
N HIS A 244 -26.22 -11.86 34.54
CA HIS A 244 -26.26 -13.11 35.29
C HIS A 244 -27.72 -13.42 35.59
N LYS A 245 -28.24 -14.55 35.07
CA LYS A 245 -29.48 -15.12 35.58
C LYS A 245 -29.22 -15.57 37.01
N SER A 246 -29.91 -14.92 37.93
CA SER A 246 -30.10 -15.27 39.33
C SER A 246 -30.62 -16.71 39.46
N GLN A 247 -29.87 -17.54 40.18
CA GLN A 247 -30.36 -18.75 40.83
C GLN A 247 -30.27 -18.53 42.35
N CYS A 248 -31.30 -18.99 43.05
CA CYS A 248 -31.54 -18.75 44.48
C CYS A 248 -30.46 -19.37 45.41
N TRP A 249 -30.32 -18.66 46.54
CA TRP A 249 -29.52 -18.76 47.79
C TRP A 249 -29.51 -20.14 48.50
N PRO A 250 -28.58 -20.45 49.48
CA PRO A 250 -28.40 -19.62 50.68
C PRO A 250 -27.01 -19.48 51.37
N SER A 251 -26.95 -18.38 52.14
CA SER A 251 -26.21 -18.10 53.39
C SER A 251 -24.69 -18.24 53.45
N HIS A 252 -23.98 -17.10 53.48
CA HIS A 252 -23.26 -16.63 54.67
C HIS A 252 -22.71 -15.20 54.45
N LEU A 253 -22.90 -14.36 55.47
CA LEU A 253 -22.47 -12.96 55.60
C LEU A 253 -20.97 -12.83 55.89
N GLN A 254 -20.31 -11.78 55.35
CA GLN A 254 -19.25 -10.90 55.95
C GLN A 254 -18.46 -10.13 54.83
N PRO A 255 -17.78 -8.98 55.11
CA PRO A 255 -18.22 -7.68 54.60
C PRO A 255 -17.27 -6.96 53.61
N PHE A 256 -17.78 -5.83 53.10
CA PHE A 256 -17.16 -4.83 52.23
C PHE A 256 -15.75 -4.37 52.61
N SER A 257 -14.94 -4.06 51.59
CA SER A 257 -13.91 -3.01 51.64
C SER A 257 -13.78 -2.30 50.28
N PRO A 258 -13.34 -1.01 50.28
CA PRO A 258 -13.73 -0.03 49.28
C PRO A 258 -12.75 0.14 48.11
N ALA A 259 -13.22 0.92 47.15
CA ALA A 259 -12.65 1.30 45.86
C ALA A 259 -11.14 1.62 45.84
N ARG A 260 -10.49 1.25 44.73
CA ARG A 260 -9.25 1.89 44.26
C ARG A 260 -9.57 2.82 43.09
N PRO A 261 -9.14 4.10 43.12
CA PRO A 261 -9.17 4.98 41.97
C PRO A 261 -7.83 4.92 41.21
N GLY A 262 -7.91 5.05 39.88
CA GLY A 262 -6.83 5.63 39.07
C GLY A 262 -6.08 4.68 38.15
N GLU A 263 -6.71 4.23 37.06
CA GLU A 263 -5.96 3.87 35.85
C GLU A 263 -5.75 5.12 35.00
N LYS A 264 -4.52 5.65 35.03
CA LYS A 264 -4.05 6.64 34.07
C LYS A 264 -3.88 5.92 32.72
N GLY A 265 -4.70 6.29 31.75
CA GLY A 265 -4.59 5.79 30.38
C GLY A 265 -3.19 6.03 29.81
N ALA A 266 -2.45 4.95 29.56
CA ALA A 266 -1.18 5.01 28.86
C ALA A 266 -1.41 5.43 27.41
N SER A 267 -0.81 6.55 27.00
CA SER A 267 -0.75 6.94 25.59
C SER A 267 0.18 5.96 24.86
N VAL A 268 -0.42 5.00 24.15
CA VAL A 268 0.32 4.04 23.33
C VAL A 268 0.91 4.80 22.13
N LYS A 269 2.24 4.97 22.14
CA LYS A 269 2.97 5.53 21.00
C LYS A 269 2.90 4.55 19.84
N ARG A 270 2.36 4.98 18.71
CA ARG A 270 2.33 4.18 17.47
C ARG A 270 3.76 3.99 16.96
N ALA A 271 4.16 2.75 16.70
CA ALA A 271 5.42 2.48 15.99
C ALA A 271 5.31 3.03 14.56
N ALA A 272 6.22 3.94 14.19
CA ALA A 272 6.30 4.45 12.83
C ALA A 272 6.98 3.39 11.96
N ALA A 273 6.25 2.84 10.99
CA ALA A 273 6.85 2.09 9.89
C ALA A 273 7.34 3.09 8.85
N ASN A 274 8.56 2.89 8.37
CA ASN A 274 9.13 3.70 7.29
C ASN A 274 8.50 3.26 5.97
N VAL A 275 8.00 4.23 5.20
CA VAL A 275 7.46 4.03 3.85
C VAL A 275 8.35 4.79 2.89
N CYS A 276 8.99 4.08 1.97
CA CYS A 276 9.77 4.66 0.90
C CYS A 276 9.16 4.26 -0.44
N TYR A 277 9.21 5.14 -1.43
CA TYR A 277 8.71 4.84 -2.75
C TYR A 277 9.55 5.51 -3.84
N LYS A 278 9.53 4.90 -5.01
CA LYS A 278 10.28 5.32 -6.20
C LYS A 278 9.31 5.53 -7.34
N VAL A 279 9.51 6.61 -8.09
CA VAL A 279 8.73 6.96 -9.28
C VAL A 279 9.67 7.01 -10.48
N GLU A 280 9.28 6.35 -11.56
CA GLU A 280 9.96 6.40 -12.86
C GLU A 280 8.97 6.80 -13.94
N ASN A 281 9.37 7.72 -14.83
CA ASN A 281 8.53 8.13 -15.95
C ASN A 281 8.51 7.04 -17.03
N THR A 282 7.32 6.68 -17.49
CA THR A 282 7.11 5.81 -18.64
C THR A 282 6.74 6.68 -19.84
N GLU A 283 7.65 6.80 -20.81
CA GLU A 283 7.27 7.38 -22.09
C GLU A 283 6.50 6.33 -22.91
N HIS A 284 5.32 6.71 -23.38
CA HIS A 284 4.66 6.02 -24.48
C HIS A 284 4.70 6.93 -25.68
N HIS A 285 5.23 6.41 -26.79
CA HIS A 285 5.08 7.04 -28.09
C HIS A 285 3.58 7.26 -28.33
N THR A 286 3.14 8.49 -28.15
CA THR A 286 1.87 8.96 -28.68
C THR A 286 1.99 8.80 -30.19
N LYS A 287 1.28 7.81 -30.74
CA LYS A 287 1.11 7.74 -32.18
C LYS A 287 0.45 9.06 -32.59
N ASN A 288 1.15 9.88 -33.36
CA ASN A 288 0.53 11.03 -34.01
C ASN A 288 -0.72 10.53 -34.75
N PRO A 289 -1.91 11.09 -34.49
CA PRO A 289 -3.06 10.80 -35.33
C PRO A 289 -2.75 11.37 -36.72
N SER A 290 -2.53 10.47 -37.67
CA SER A 290 -2.51 10.75 -39.11
C SER A 290 -3.90 11.09 -39.62
#